data_AF-A0A2M7T220-F1
#
_entry.id   AF-A0A2M7T220-F1
#
_cell.length_a   1.000
_cell.length_b   1.000
_cell.length_c   1.000
_cell.angle_alpha   90.00
_cell.angle_beta   90.00
_cell.angle_gamma   90.00
#
_symmetry.space_group_name_H-M   'P 1'
#
loop_
_entity.id
_entity.type
_entity.pdbx_description
1 polymer ?
#
loop_
_entity_poly.entity_id
_entity_poly.type
_entity_poly.pdbx_seq_one_letter_code
_entity_poly.pdbx_strand_id
1 'polypeptide(L)'
;MSDFQFLDVGVLRDDDLELVLVRTADADPEKGYVPAYFFEMKVEGVPAGNLSFRAQTTPLLEQVGGHLGYDVHEAFRGNHLAERSCRLIVPL
;
A
#
# COMPACT_ATOMS: atom_id res chain seq x y z
N MET A 1 6.31 0.30 23.72
CA MET A 1 6.12 0.47 22.26
C MET A 1 4.83 -0.25 21.94
N SER A 2 3.88 0.36 21.24
CA SER A 2 2.67 -0.36 20.85
C SER A 2 3.09 -1.46 19.88
N ASP A 3 2.78 -2.71 20.21
CA ASP A 3 2.94 -3.80 19.26
C ASP A 3 1.94 -3.56 18.13
N PHE A 4 2.45 -3.29 16.93
CA PHE A 4 1.63 -3.15 15.75
C PHE A 4 1.17 -4.53 15.30
N GLN A 5 -0.12 -4.70 15.07
CA GLN A 5 -0.67 -5.96 14.56
C GLN A 5 -1.11 -5.78 13.11
N PHE A 6 -0.56 -6.58 12.21
CA PHE A 6 -1.01 -6.61 10.83
C PHE A 6 -2.40 -7.24 10.72
N LEU A 7 -3.25 -6.64 9.89
CA LEU A 7 -4.55 -7.20 9.53
C LEU A 7 -4.39 -8.17 8.36
N ASP A 8 -5.06 -9.32 8.44
CA ASP A 8 -5.26 -10.18 7.29
C ASP A 8 -6.42 -9.61 6.45
N VAL A 9 -6.06 -8.90 5.38
CA VAL A 9 -7.01 -8.22 4.51
C VAL A 9 -7.43 -9.03 3.29
N GLY A 10 -6.82 -10.19 3.06
CA GLY A 10 -7.02 -10.96 1.83
C GLY A 10 -6.78 -10.14 0.56
N VAL A 11 -7.68 -10.28 -0.42
CA VAL A 11 -7.68 -9.50 -1.67
C VAL A 11 -8.75 -8.41 -1.58
N LEU A 12 -8.32 -7.16 -1.73
CA LEU A 12 -9.22 -6.01 -1.80
C LEU A 12 -9.61 -5.75 -3.25
N ARG A 13 -10.86 -5.37 -3.52
CA ARG A 13 -11.38 -5.26 -4.89
C ARG A 13 -12.22 -4.01 -5.10
N ASP A 14 -12.07 -3.41 -6.27
CA ASP A 14 -12.92 -2.36 -6.81
C ASP A 14 -13.13 -2.64 -8.30
N ASP A 15 -14.31 -3.12 -8.70
CA ASP A 15 -14.63 -3.51 -10.08
C ASP A 15 -13.56 -4.40 -10.76
N ASP A 16 -12.85 -3.89 -11.76
CA ASP A 16 -11.78 -4.55 -12.50
C ASP A 16 -10.43 -4.62 -11.77
N LEU A 17 -10.26 -3.86 -10.69
CA LEU A 17 -9.02 -3.72 -9.93
C LEU A 17 -9.02 -4.63 -8.69
N GLU A 18 -7.93 -5.39 -8.54
CA GLU A 18 -7.60 -6.13 -7.32
C GLU A 18 -6.30 -5.57 -6.70
N LEU A 19 -6.30 -5.37 -5.38
CA LEU A 19 -5.09 -5.21 -4.57
C LEU A 19 -4.80 -6.52 -3.84
N VAL A 20 -3.67 -7.12 -4.17
CA VAL A 20 -3.20 -8.36 -3.56
C VAL A 20 -2.08 -8.02 -2.58
N LEU A 21 -2.26 -8.33 -1.29
CA LEU A 21 -1.19 -8.18 -0.30
C LEU A 21 -0.06 -9.17 -0.62
N VAL A 22 1.11 -8.65 -1.00
CA VAL A 22 2.27 -9.47 -1.37
C VAL A 22 3.14 -9.75 -0.15
N ARG A 23 3.32 -8.74 0.72
CA ARG A 23 4.06 -8.87 1.97
C ARG A 23 3.76 -7.74 2.95
N THR A 24 4.09 -7.99 4.21
CA THR A 24 4.26 -6.98 5.25
C THR A 24 5.74 -6.81 5.61
N ALA A 25 6.09 -5.73 6.28
CA ALA A 25 7.40 -5.54 6.89
C ALA A 25 7.24 -4.90 8.26
N ASP A 26 7.88 -5.49 9.27
CA ASP A 26 7.94 -4.93 10.62
C ASP A 26 8.69 -3.58 10.66
N ALA A 27 8.54 -2.88 11.78
CA ALA A 27 9.33 -1.68 12.06
C ALA A 27 10.82 -2.01 12.14
N ASP A 28 11.66 -1.09 11.66
CA ASP A 28 13.12 -1.12 11.82
C ASP A 28 13.56 0.24 12.38
N PRO A 29 13.72 0.36 13.71
CA PRO A 29 14.09 1.62 14.35
C PRO A 29 15.45 2.16 13.90
N GLU A 30 16.41 1.31 13.55
CA GLU A 30 17.74 1.75 13.10
C GLU A 30 17.66 2.45 11.75
N LYS A 31 16.73 2.01 10.88
CA LYS A 31 16.46 2.63 9.57
C LYS A 31 15.35 3.68 9.61
N GLY A 32 14.70 3.86 10.76
CA GLY A 32 13.53 4.73 10.90
C GLY A 32 12.29 4.21 10.16
N TYR A 33 12.22 2.91 9.87
CA TYR A 33 11.08 2.31 9.20
C TYR A 33 9.97 1.95 10.19
N VAL A 34 8.74 2.14 9.74
CA VAL A 34 7.52 1.74 10.46
C VAL A 34 6.92 0.50 9.81
N PRO A 35 5.99 -0.19 10.48
CA PRO A 35 5.25 -1.30 9.89
C PRO A 35 4.63 -0.89 8.55
N ALA A 36 4.77 -1.73 7.54
CA ALA A 36 4.34 -1.41 6.19
C ALA A 36 3.69 -2.59 5.46
N TYR A 37 2.70 -2.29 4.64
CA TYR A 37 2.03 -3.20 3.72
C TYR A 37 2.51 -2.94 2.30
N PHE A 38 2.66 -4.00 1.51
CA PHE A 38 3.05 -3.93 0.11
C PHE A 38 2.08 -4.75 -0.73
N PHE A 39 1.36 -4.06 -1.61
CA PHE A 39 0.34 -4.62 -2.47
C PHE A 39 0.77 -4.59 -3.94
N GLU A 40 0.32 -5.58 -4.69
CA GLU A 40 0.32 -5.57 -6.15
C GLU A 40 -1.08 -5.17 -6.64
N MET A 41 -1.13 -4.28 -7.63
CA MET A 41 -2.35 -3.93 -8.36
C MET A 41 -2.50 -4.91 -9.53
N LYS A 42 -3.69 -5.49 -9.68
CA LYS A 42 -4.05 -6.29 -10.87
C LYS A 42 -5.31 -5.73 -11.51
N VAL A 43 -5.30 -5.56 -12.82
CA VAL A 43 -6.50 -5.25 -13.61
C VAL A 43 -6.87 -6.49 -14.40
N GLU A 44 -8.05 -7.06 -14.14
CA GLU A 44 -8.51 -8.32 -14.73
C GLU A 44 -7.46 -9.46 -14.62
N GLY A 45 -6.76 -9.51 -13.48
CA GLY A 45 -5.70 -10.49 -13.21
C GLY A 45 -4.32 -10.16 -13.79
N VAL A 46 -4.18 -9.09 -14.59
CA VAL A 46 -2.90 -8.65 -15.17
C VAL A 46 -2.18 -7.66 -14.24
N PRO A 47 -0.88 -7.85 -13.92
CA PRO A 47 -0.13 -6.91 -13.10
C PRO A 47 -0.10 -5.49 -13.69
N ALA A 48 -0.62 -4.53 -12.94
CA ALA A 48 -0.83 -3.15 -13.38
C ALA A 48 -0.04 -2.12 -12.56
N GLY A 49 0.56 -2.52 -11.44
CA GLY A 49 1.30 -1.61 -10.57
C GLY A 49 1.47 -2.14 -9.16
N ASN A 50 1.84 -1.25 -8.24
CA ASN A 50 2.06 -1.58 -6.84
C ASN A 50 1.70 -0.40 -5.92
N LEU A 51 1.37 -0.73 -4.67
CA LEU A 51 1.09 0.21 -3.60
C LEU A 51 1.86 -0.19 -2.35
N SER A 52 2.49 0.77 -1.69
CA SER A 52 3.10 0.63 -0.38
C SER A 52 2.43 1.58 0.60
N PHE A 53 2.07 1.06 1.77
CA PHE A 53 1.43 1.82 2.84
C PHE A 53 2.22 1.65 4.14
N ARG A 54 2.57 2.77 4.77
CA ARG A 54 3.27 2.84 6.07
C ARG A 54 2.24 3.12 7.16
N ALA A 55 2.06 2.19 8.09
CA ALA A 55 0.89 2.14 8.96
C ALA A 55 1.05 2.85 10.32
N GLN A 56 2.12 3.64 10.48
CA GLN A 56 2.30 4.51 11.65
C GLN A 56 2.88 5.85 11.23
N THR A 57 2.54 6.89 11.98
CA THR A 57 3.04 8.25 11.74
C THR A 57 4.29 8.52 12.57
N THR A 58 5.31 9.08 11.94
CA THR A 58 6.50 9.64 12.58
C THR A 58 6.72 11.05 12.06
N PRO A 59 7.47 11.92 12.77
CA PRO A 59 7.79 13.26 12.26
C PRO A 59 8.43 13.23 10.86
N LEU A 60 9.26 12.23 10.57
CA LEU A 60 9.88 12.05 9.26
C LEU A 60 8.83 11.76 8.18
N LEU A 61 7.86 10.87 8.45
CA LEU A 61 6.81 10.54 7.49
C LEU A 61 5.81 11.69 7.30
N GLU A 62 5.50 12.41 8.37
CA GLU A 62 4.59 13.56 8.32
C GLU A 62 5.19 14.74 7.54
N GLN A 63 6.49 15.00 7.71
CA GLN A 63 7.14 16.17 7.12
C GLN A 63 7.70 15.92 5.72
N VAL A 64 8.15 14.70 5.41
CA VAL A 64 8.92 14.43 4.18
C VAL A 64 8.53 13.11 3.50
N GLY A 65 8.45 12.01 4.27
CA GLY A 65 8.41 10.66 3.68
C GLY A 65 7.05 10.22 3.12
N GLY A 66 5.96 10.68 3.71
CA GLY A 66 4.59 10.29 3.37
C GLY A 66 4.25 8.84 3.73
N HIS A 67 2.95 8.55 3.81
CA HIS A 67 2.46 7.20 4.14
C HIS A 67 2.32 6.28 2.93
N LEU A 68 2.20 6.87 1.74
CA LEU A 68 1.83 6.17 0.52
C LEU A 68 2.93 6.30 -0.51
N GLY A 69 3.29 5.18 -1.14
CA GLY A 69 4.07 5.14 -2.36
C GLY A 69 3.39 4.21 -3.35
N TYR A 70 3.32 4.58 -4.62
CA TYR A 70 2.71 3.74 -5.65
C TYR A 70 3.47 3.88 -6.97
N ASP A 71 3.31 2.88 -7.82
CA ASP A 71 3.67 2.92 -9.23
C ASP A 71 2.57 2.27 -10.06
N VAL A 72 2.28 2.85 -11.22
CA VAL A 72 1.32 2.32 -12.18
C VAL A 72 2.04 2.13 -13.50
N HIS A 73 2.02 0.89 -13.99
CA HIS A 73 2.62 0.51 -15.26
C HIS A 73 2.02 1.35 -16.39
N GLU A 74 2.87 1.75 -17.36
CA GLU A 74 2.51 2.78 -18.34
C GLU A 74 1.24 2.45 -19.14
N ALA A 75 1.05 1.18 -19.49
CA ALA A 75 -0.11 0.69 -20.24
C ALA A 75 -1.45 0.84 -19.49
N PHE A 76 -1.41 1.01 -18.16
CA PHE A 76 -2.59 1.10 -17.30
C PHE A 76 -2.83 2.50 -16.72
N ARG A 77 -1.94 3.47 -17.00
CA ARG A 77 -2.08 4.86 -16.54
C ARG A 77 -3.33 5.50 -17.14
N GLY A 78 -3.91 6.47 -16.43
CA GLY A 78 -5.15 7.15 -16.84
C GLY A 78 -6.44 6.48 -16.35
N ASN A 79 -6.37 5.29 -15.74
CA ASN A 79 -7.53 4.54 -15.22
C ASN A 79 -7.76 4.70 -13.71
N HIS A 80 -7.23 5.78 -13.12
CA HIS A 80 -7.37 6.10 -11.68
C HIS A 80 -6.88 5.02 -10.70
N LEU A 81 -6.05 4.07 -11.14
CA LEU A 81 -5.65 2.92 -10.31
C LEU A 81 -5.00 3.32 -8.98
N ALA A 82 -4.15 4.35 -8.96
CA ALA A 82 -3.54 4.84 -7.72
C ALA A 82 -4.59 5.33 -6.72
N GLU A 83 -5.57 6.10 -7.18
CA GLU A 83 -6.61 6.70 -6.35
C GLU A 83 -7.58 5.64 -5.82
N ARG A 84 -8.05 4.74 -6.70
CA ARG A 84 -8.90 3.60 -6.34
C ARG A 84 -8.21 2.68 -5.33
N SER A 85 -6.93 2.42 -5.53
CA SER A 85 -6.11 1.64 -4.61
C SER A 85 -6.01 2.28 -3.22
N CYS A 86 -5.82 3.60 -3.16
CA CYS A 86 -5.80 4.33 -1.88
C CYS A 86 -7.14 4.21 -1.13
N ARG A 87 -8.29 4.22 -1.83
CA ARG A 87 -9.60 4.04 -1.18
C ARG A 87 -9.76 2.65 -0.55
N LEU A 88 -9.26 1.62 -1.22
CA LEU A 88 -9.35 0.23 -0.75
C LEU A 88 -8.62 0.00 0.58
N ILE A 89 -7.54 0.74 0.83
CA ILE A 89 -6.74 0.59 2.05
C ILE A 89 -7.16 1.53 3.19
N VAL A 90 -8.19 2.37 3.04
CA VAL A 90 -8.68 3.26 4.12
C VAL A 90 -9.01 2.52 5.43
N PRO A 91 -9.51 1.27 5.43
CA PRO A 91 -9.74 0.53 6.68
C PRO A 91 -8.47 0.10 7.44
N LEU A 92 -7.27 0.32 6.89
CA LEU A 92 -5.98 -0.12 7.46
C LEU A 92 -5.27 0.91 8.35
#